data_AF-A0A2V7RB89-F1
#
_entry.id   AF-A0A2V7RB89-F1
#
_cell.length_a   1.000
_cell.length_b   1.000
_cell.length_c   1.000
_cell.angle_alpha   90.00
_cell.angle_beta   90.00
_cell.angle_gamma   90.00
#
_symmetry.space_group_name_H-M   'P 1'
#
loop_
_entity.id
_entity.type
_entity.pdbx_description
1 polymer ?
#
loop_
_entity_poly.entity_id
_entity_poly.type
_entity_poly.pdbx_seq_one_letter_code
_entity_poly.pdbx_strand_id
1 'polypeptide(L)'
;MGAFLRSFILPGWGQVATDRPMTGAVFVAWEGVTVMMTLKAQQEANYFKAIHSVNLRHKRQEVQDWLVLWVFNHFFSGAEAYVSAHLHDFPPDLKLRAFPGGIGISIPFHE
;
A
#
# COMPACT_ATOMS: atom_id res chain seq x y z
N MET A 1 17.69 -2.77 7.72
CA MET A 1 17.17 -1.38 7.79
C MET A 1 17.03 -0.65 6.44
N GLY A 2 17.54 -1.18 5.30
CA GLY A 2 17.51 -0.46 4.01
C GLY A 2 16.22 -0.55 3.18
N ALA A 3 15.33 -1.52 3.42
CA ALA A 3 14.11 -1.71 2.61
C ALA A 3 12.95 -0.77 3.02
N PHE A 4 12.84 -0.47 4.32
CA PHE A 4 11.80 0.40 4.89
C PHE A 4 11.90 1.85 4.39
N LEU A 5 13.11 2.42 4.41
CA LEU A 5 13.38 3.77 3.88
C LEU A 5 13.16 3.87 2.37
N ARG A 6 13.35 2.76 1.63
CA ARG A 6 13.16 2.73 0.18
C ARG A 6 11.68 2.62 -0.22
N SER A 7 10.86 1.84 0.52
CA SER A 7 9.39 1.83 0.35
C SER A 7 8.70 3.12 0.78
N PHE A 8 9.33 3.91 1.65
CA PHE A 8 8.78 5.19 2.09
C PHE A 8 8.88 6.30 1.03
N ILE A 9 9.86 6.20 0.11
CA ILE A 9 10.10 7.21 -0.94
C ILE A 9 9.33 6.88 -2.23
N LEU A 10 9.15 5.59 -2.53
CA LEU A 10 8.33 5.10 -3.64
C LEU A 10 7.53 3.90 -3.11
N PRO A 11 6.20 4.01 -2.96
CA PRO A 11 5.35 2.86 -2.67
C PRO A 11 5.63 1.75 -3.68
N GLY A 12 5.98 0.57 -3.17
CA GLY A 12 6.32 -0.61 -3.97
C GLY A 12 7.82 -0.88 -4.18
N TRP A 13 8.74 0.07 -3.97
CA TRP A 13 10.17 -0.17 -4.21
C TRP A 13 10.82 -1.16 -3.21
N GLY A 14 10.42 -1.14 -1.93
CA GLY A 14 10.96 -2.10 -0.94
C GLY A 14 10.31 -3.49 -0.98
N GLN A 15 9.16 -3.66 -1.64
CA GLN A 15 8.52 -4.98 -1.79
C GLN A 15 9.13 -5.81 -2.94
N VAL A 16 9.71 -5.17 -3.95
CA VAL A 16 10.53 -5.85 -4.98
C VAL A 16 11.82 -6.44 -4.37
N ALA A 17 12.35 -5.82 -3.31
CA ALA A 17 13.54 -6.28 -2.62
C ALA A 17 13.28 -7.39 -1.57
N THR A 18 12.01 -7.74 -1.30
CA THR A 18 11.61 -8.68 -0.24
C THR A 18 10.87 -9.92 -0.79
N ASP A 19 11.09 -10.28 -2.06
CA ASP A 19 10.51 -11.47 -2.72
C ASP A 19 8.96 -11.59 -2.67
N ARG A 20 8.25 -10.46 -2.52
CA ARG A 20 6.76 -10.40 -2.60
C ARG A 20 6.30 -9.48 -3.75
N PRO A 21 6.45 -9.92 -5.01
CA PRO A 21 6.20 -9.07 -6.18
C PRO A 21 4.74 -8.62 -6.34
N MET A 22 3.78 -9.43 -5.88
CA MET A 22 2.36 -9.12 -5.98
C MET A 22 1.94 -7.94 -5.10
N THR A 23 2.48 -7.84 -3.89
CA THR A 23 2.14 -6.73 -2.98
C THR A 23 2.71 -5.42 -3.52
N GLY A 24 3.94 -5.45 -4.05
CA GLY A 24 4.58 -4.30 -4.71
C GLY A 24 3.76 -3.76 -5.88
N ALA A 25 3.26 -4.64 -6.72
CA ALA A 25 2.45 -4.27 -7.88
C ALA A 25 1.14 -3.56 -7.49
N VAL A 26 0.47 -4.00 -6.41
CA VAL A 26 -0.78 -3.38 -5.94
C VAL A 26 -0.54 -1.95 -5.46
N PHE A 27 0.52 -1.72 -4.68
CA PHE A 27 0.84 -0.39 -4.17
C PHE A 27 1.26 0.59 -5.28
N VAL A 28 2.05 0.15 -6.26
CA VAL A 28 2.42 0.95 -7.43
C VAL A 28 1.20 1.29 -8.28
N ALA A 29 0.32 0.32 -8.53
CA ALA A 29 -0.91 0.56 -9.28
C ALA A 29 -1.81 1.58 -8.58
N TRP A 30 -1.97 1.46 -7.26
CA TRP A 30 -2.74 2.40 -6.46
C TRP A 30 -2.14 3.81 -6.45
N GLU A 31 -0.81 3.91 -6.37
CA GLU A 31 -0.13 5.19 -6.49
C GLU A 31 -0.35 5.82 -7.86
N GLY A 32 -0.26 5.05 -8.95
CA GLY A 32 -0.56 5.54 -10.29
C GLY A 32 -1.95 6.15 -10.41
N VAL A 33 -2.96 5.50 -9.81
CA VAL A 33 -4.34 6.02 -9.79
C VAL A 33 -4.45 7.32 -9.00
N THR A 34 -3.88 7.37 -7.81
CA THR A 34 -3.94 8.54 -6.93
C THR A 34 -3.22 9.75 -7.54
N VAL A 35 -2.04 9.56 -8.15
CA VAL A 35 -1.31 10.61 -8.87
C VAL A 35 -2.11 11.10 -10.07
N MET A 36 -2.64 10.20 -10.90
CA MET A 36 -3.43 10.57 -12.08
C MET A 36 -4.66 11.39 -11.71
N MET A 37 -5.40 10.95 -10.69
CA MET A 37 -6.60 11.66 -10.24
C MET A 37 -6.26 13.02 -9.62
N THR A 38 -5.16 13.12 -8.88
CA THR A 38 -4.66 14.39 -8.34
C THR A 38 -4.34 15.39 -9.47
N LEU A 39 -3.61 14.95 -10.49
CA LEU A 39 -3.26 15.78 -11.65
C LEU A 39 -4.50 16.22 -12.44
N LYS A 40 -5.43 15.29 -12.67
CA LYS A 40 -6.70 15.58 -13.36
C LYS A 40 -7.55 16.59 -12.58
N ALA A 41 -7.73 16.39 -11.29
CA ALA A 41 -8.50 17.30 -10.44
C ALA A 41 -7.85 18.69 -10.35
N GLN A 42 -6.51 18.77 -10.36
CA GLN A 42 -5.77 20.03 -10.40
C GLN A 42 -5.98 20.79 -11.73
N GLN A 43 -5.96 20.08 -12.86
CA GLN A 43 -6.23 20.66 -14.18
C GLN A 43 -7.66 21.20 -14.26
N GLU A 44 -8.64 20.43 -13.80
CA GLU A 44 -10.04 20.86 -13.77
C GLU A 44 -10.21 22.07 -12.84
N ALA A 45 -9.62 22.07 -11.64
CA ALA A 45 -9.65 23.21 -10.74
C ALA A 45 -9.06 24.48 -11.36
N ASN A 46 -7.96 24.37 -12.11
CA ASN A 46 -7.35 25.52 -12.79
C ASN A 46 -8.26 26.07 -13.91
N TYR A 47 -8.94 25.20 -14.65
CA TYR A 47 -9.95 25.61 -15.64
C TYR A 47 -11.12 26.34 -14.99
N PHE A 48 -11.71 25.77 -13.92
CA PHE A 48 -12.82 26.40 -13.19
C PHE A 48 -12.44 27.72 -12.51
N LYS A 49 -11.17 27.88 -12.13
CA LYS A 49 -10.61 29.15 -11.62
C LYS A 49 -10.59 30.23 -12.68
N ALA A 50 -10.22 29.89 -13.92
CA ALA A 50 -10.18 30.85 -15.03
C ALA A 50 -11.57 31.41 -15.34
N ILE A 51 -12.62 30.58 -15.23
CA ILE A 51 -14.01 30.96 -15.51
C ILE A 51 -14.80 31.46 -14.29
N HIS A 52 -14.15 31.69 -13.13
CA HIS A 52 -14.78 32.13 -11.87
C HIS A 52 -16.01 31.29 -11.46
N SER A 53 -15.96 29.98 -11.70
CA SER A 53 -17.07 29.08 -11.38
C SER A 53 -17.15 28.78 -9.89
N VAL A 54 -18.38 28.72 -9.35
CA VAL A 54 -18.68 28.29 -7.97
C VAL A 54 -18.16 26.87 -7.67
N ASN A 55 -17.99 26.04 -8.71
CA ASN A 55 -17.53 24.65 -8.60
C ASN A 55 -16.02 24.52 -8.33
N LEU A 56 -15.26 25.61 -8.36
CA LEU A 56 -13.83 25.62 -8.03
C LEU A 56 -13.55 25.00 -6.66
N ARG A 57 -14.43 25.25 -5.67
CA ARG A 57 -14.27 24.73 -4.31
C ARG A 57 -14.34 23.20 -4.26
N HIS A 58 -15.28 22.61 -5.00
CA HIS A 58 -15.43 21.16 -5.09
C HIS A 58 -14.21 20.50 -5.73
N LYS A 59 -13.66 21.10 -6.80
CA LYS A 59 -12.47 20.54 -7.47
C LYS A 59 -11.19 20.65 -6.64
N ARG A 60 -11.04 21.72 -5.85
CA ARG A 60 -9.93 21.80 -4.87
C ARG A 60 -10.06 20.77 -3.76
N GLN A 61 -11.28 20.51 -3.29
CA GLN A 61 -11.53 19.49 -2.29
C GLN A 61 -11.21 18.08 -2.83
N GLU A 62 -11.57 17.80 -4.08
CA GLU A 62 -11.21 16.54 -4.75
C GLU A 62 -9.68 16.32 -4.80
N VAL A 63 -8.89 17.36 -5.10
CA VAL A 63 -7.41 17.29 -5.01
C VAL A 63 -6.93 16.94 -3.60
N GLN A 64 -7.53 17.55 -2.57
CA GLN A 64 -7.18 17.27 -1.17
C GLN A 64 -7.53 15.83 -0.79
N ASP A 65 -8.67 15.32 -1.21
CA ASP A 65 -9.11 13.95 -0.92
C ASP A 65 -8.14 12.93 -1.54
N TRP A 66 -7.74 13.14 -2.80
CA TRP A 66 -6.74 12.28 -3.46
C TRP A 66 -5.36 12.36 -2.83
N LEU A 67 -4.93 13.54 -2.38
CA LEU A 67 -3.68 13.72 -1.65
C LEU A 67 -3.69 12.98 -0.30
N VAL A 68 -4.80 13.04 0.43
CA VAL A 68 -4.97 12.30 1.69
C VAL A 68 -4.87 10.80 1.44
N LEU A 69 -5.56 10.27 0.42
CA LEU A 69 -5.47 8.86 0.06
C LEU A 69 -4.05 8.43 -0.33
N TRP A 70 -3.30 9.30 -1.03
CA TRP A 70 -1.89 9.05 -1.37
C TRP A 70 -1.02 8.93 -0.12
N VAL A 71 -1.15 9.87 0.82
CA VAL A 71 -0.41 9.84 2.10
C VAL A 71 -0.78 8.61 2.94
N PHE A 72 -2.08 8.27 3.03
CA PHE A 72 -2.54 7.09 3.76
C PHE A 72 -2.00 5.80 3.15
N ASN A 73 -1.98 5.70 1.81
CA ASN A 73 -1.42 4.55 1.12
C ASN A 73 0.07 4.35 1.44
N HIS A 74 0.83 5.45 1.54
CA HIS A 74 2.23 5.41 1.95
C HIS A 74 2.41 4.86 3.36
N PHE A 75 1.62 5.35 4.31
CA PHE A 75 1.66 4.87 5.69
C PHE A 75 1.26 3.40 5.80
N PHE A 76 0.22 3.01 5.08
CA PHE A 76 -0.27 1.62 5.05
C PHE A 76 0.76 0.67 4.43
N SER A 77 1.41 1.07 3.34
CA SER A 77 2.51 0.32 2.72
C SER A 77 3.69 0.12 3.69
N GLY A 78 4.07 1.18 4.42
CA GLY A 78 5.09 1.08 5.46
C GLY A 78 4.70 0.12 6.59
N ALA A 79 3.45 0.17 7.05
CA ALA A 79 2.94 -0.73 8.08
C ALA A 79 2.93 -2.20 7.63
N GLU A 80 2.50 -2.49 6.40
CA GLU A 80 2.54 -3.84 5.84
C GLU A 80 3.98 -4.37 5.75
N ALA A 81 4.91 -3.55 5.29
CA ALA A 81 6.32 -3.92 5.20
C ALA A 81 6.94 -4.17 6.59
N TYR A 82 6.57 -3.38 7.60
CA TYR A 82 7.01 -3.58 8.99
C TYR A 82 6.48 -4.90 9.57
N VAL A 83 5.18 -5.17 9.39
CA VAL A 83 4.54 -6.41 9.84
C VAL A 83 5.16 -7.61 9.14
N SER A 84 5.35 -7.56 7.81
CA SER A 84 5.99 -8.61 7.03
C SER A 84 7.44 -8.88 7.50
N ALA A 85 8.21 -7.84 7.84
CA ALA A 85 9.56 -8.00 8.37
C ALA A 85 9.56 -8.58 9.80
N HIS A 86 8.63 -8.18 10.66
CA HIS A 86 8.50 -8.74 12.02
C HIS A 86 8.01 -10.19 12.02
N LEU A 87 7.19 -10.56 11.03
CA LEU A 87 6.71 -11.93 10.84
C LEU A 87 7.67 -12.78 10.01
N HIS A 88 8.80 -12.24 9.55
CA HIS A 88 9.80 -13.01 8.81
C HIS A 88 10.39 -14.15 9.66
N ASP A 89 10.55 -13.93 10.96
CA ASP A 89 11.04 -14.95 11.90
C ASP A 89 9.93 -15.88 12.42
N PHE A 90 8.68 -15.65 12.01
CA PHE A 90 7.56 -16.49 12.40
C PHE A 90 7.52 -17.76 11.55
N PRO A 91 7.54 -18.97 12.14
CA PRO A 91 7.64 -20.21 11.37
C PRO A 91 6.44 -20.35 10.41
N PRO A 92 6.69 -20.42 9.09
CA PRO A 92 5.63 -20.41 8.06
C PRO A 92 4.85 -21.73 7.95
N ASP A 93 5.30 -22.79 8.61
CA ASP A 93 4.82 -24.15 8.41
C ASP A 93 3.83 -24.59 9.50
N LEU A 94 2.69 -23.88 9.64
CA LEU A 94 1.52 -24.49 10.29
C LEU A 94 0.90 -25.52 9.33
N LYS A 95 1.46 -26.73 9.32
CA LYS A 95 0.88 -27.83 8.53
C LYS A 95 -0.34 -28.37 9.26
N LEU A 96 -1.52 -28.10 8.70
CA LEU A 96 -2.76 -28.76 9.10
C LEU A 96 -2.66 -30.22 8.67
N ARG A 97 -2.54 -31.12 9.63
CA ARG A 97 -2.43 -32.56 9.39
C ARG A 97 -3.70 -33.22 9.91
N ALA A 98 -4.42 -33.89 9.03
CA ALA A 98 -5.52 -34.74 9.42
C ALA A 98 -4.95 -36.01 10.08
N PHE A 99 -5.39 -36.30 11.31
CA PHE A 99 -5.09 -37.52 12.02
C PHE A 99 -6.35 -38.39 12.10
N PRO A 100 -6.23 -39.72 12.28
CA PRO A 100 -7.39 -40.58 12.44
C PRO A 100 -8.21 -40.13 13.66
N GLY A 101 -9.37 -39.51 13.44
CA GLY A 101 -10.27 -38.99 14.48
C GLY A 101 -10.25 -37.47 14.71
N GLY A 102 -9.47 -36.67 13.97
CA GLY A 102 -9.50 -35.21 14.13
C GLY A 102 -8.54 -34.41 13.24
N ILE A 103 -8.61 -33.08 13.34
CA ILE A 103 -7.69 -32.15 12.66
C ILE A 103 -6.69 -31.64 13.70
N GLY A 104 -5.39 -31.81 13.43
CA GLY A 104 -4.30 -31.30 14.26
C GLY A 104 -3.46 -30.25 13.53
N ILE A 105 -2.82 -29.37 14.31
CA ILE A 105 -1.86 -28.38 13.82
C ILE A 105 -0.47 -28.83 14.26
N SER A 106 0.47 -29.07 13.34
CA SER A 106 1.87 -29.35 13.70
C SER A 106 2.72 -28.09 13.57
N ILE A 107 3.49 -27.78 14.62
CA ILE A 107 4.47 -26.68 14.65
C ILE A 107 5.87 -27.31 14.55
N PRO A 108 6.66 -27.03 13.50
CA PRO A 108 8.05 -27.47 13.45
C PRO A 108 8.88 -26.64 14.44
N PHE A 109 9.49 -27.31 15.42
CA PHE A 109 10.53 -26.70 16.28
C PHE A 109 11.89 -26.86 15.59
N HIS A 110 12.58 -25.74 15.36
CA HIS A 110 13.99 -25.73 15.00
C HIS A 110 14.80 -25.44 16.28
N GLU A 111 15.65 -26.38 16.70
CA GLU A 111 16.74 -26.14 17.67
C GLU A 111 17.84 -25.26 17.06
#